data_AF-A0A969NBC2-F1
#
_entry.id   AF-A0A969NBC2-F1
#
_cell.length_a   1.000
_cell.length_b   1.000
_cell.length_c   1.000
_cell.angle_alpha   90.00
_cell.angle_beta   90.00
_cell.angle_gamma   90.00
#
_symmetry.space_group_name_H-M   'P 1'
#
loop_
_entity.id
_entity.type
_entity.pdbx_description
1 polymer ?
#
loop_
_entity_poly.entity_id
_entity_poly.type
_entity_poly.pdbx_seq_one_letter_code
_entity_poly.pdbx_strand_id
1 'polypeptide(L)'
;MQTRRSLDDLELSHDAPVFNNAYVIYPFEQRVRKALKDNEFIGVGVHDIAKIYSLKQHKDKLVIFNPVTFHGQKGYELHQHLRAIGHNKLLSQLAPENIAKPSETIHSRDQLLNAFKDYPTIIKNTEELLNNCSFEFNFKEKKNLQFFTGTKEGDIEELGRLAYKGFDYRYSRENKTALQRLRHELEVIFLLNFASYFLIAHDIIRFSMSKGFYHVGRGSGANSIVAYCLKITDVDPIELDLYFERFLNTKRSEPPDFDIDYSWKDRDEVQKYIFQKYGREHVALLGVNSRFKGRSIIRELGKVYGLPKEEIDVFQMIRWAERMRASFISKSLNWGRRWPISRM
;
A
#
# COMPACT_ATOMS: atom_id res chain seq x y z
N MET A 1 11.16 -1.38 -3.83
CA MET A 1 10.89 -2.54 -4.71
C MET A 1 12.12 -2.74 -5.56
N GLN A 2 12.83 -3.85 -5.38
CA GLN A 2 13.87 -4.25 -6.33
C GLN A 2 13.16 -5.00 -7.46
N THR A 3 13.31 -4.53 -8.69
CA THR A 3 12.84 -5.27 -9.88
C THR A 3 13.84 -6.36 -10.20
N ARG A 4 13.44 -7.40 -10.96
CA ARG A 4 14.37 -8.44 -11.43
C ARG A 4 15.61 -7.84 -12.12
N ARG A 5 15.43 -6.77 -12.91
CA ARG A 5 16.56 -6.04 -13.52
C ARG A 5 17.46 -5.33 -12.51
N SER A 6 16.91 -4.80 -11.41
CA SER A 6 17.69 -4.20 -10.32
C SER A 6 18.40 -5.24 -9.46
N LEU A 7 17.93 -6.49 -9.44
CA LEU A 7 18.62 -7.60 -8.77
C LEU A 7 19.75 -8.17 -9.64
N ASP A 8 19.57 -8.11 -10.96
CA ASP A 8 20.47 -8.70 -11.95
C ASP A 8 21.43 -7.66 -12.59
N ASP A 9 21.49 -6.42 -12.09
CA ASP A 9 22.27 -5.28 -12.63
C ASP A 9 22.15 -5.10 -14.17
N LEU A 10 20.97 -5.37 -14.72
CA LEU A 10 20.73 -5.25 -16.16
C LEU A 10 20.44 -3.80 -16.55
N GLU A 11 21.11 -3.32 -17.61
CA GLU A 11 20.85 -2.00 -18.18
C GLU A 11 19.38 -1.82 -18.57
N LEU A 12 18.84 -0.64 -18.29
CA LEU A 12 17.48 -0.28 -18.68
C LEU A 12 17.47 0.02 -20.19
N SER A 13 16.84 -0.88 -20.94
CA SER A 13 16.47 -0.63 -22.34
C SER A 13 15.80 0.73 -22.50
N HIS A 14 16.25 1.51 -23.48
CA HIS A 14 15.58 2.74 -23.91
C HIS A 14 14.23 2.46 -24.58
N ASP A 15 14.02 1.22 -25.02
CA ASP A 15 12.79 0.78 -25.64
C ASP A 15 11.79 0.32 -24.58
N ALA A 16 10.57 0.86 -24.65
CA ALA A 16 9.47 0.40 -23.81
C ALA A 16 9.16 -1.08 -24.12
N PRO A 17 8.81 -1.88 -23.10
CA PRO A 17 8.28 -3.23 -23.30
C PRO A 17 7.05 -3.23 -24.21
N VAL A 18 6.74 -4.39 -24.79
CA VAL A 18 5.51 -4.54 -25.58
C VAL A 18 4.30 -4.51 -24.64
N PHE A 19 3.48 -3.47 -24.76
CA PHE A 19 2.21 -3.34 -24.07
C PHE A 19 1.06 -3.44 -25.07
N ASN A 20 0.17 -4.42 -24.90
CA ASN A 20 -0.96 -4.62 -25.82
C ASN A 20 -2.14 -3.68 -25.55
N ASN A 21 -2.29 -3.21 -24.31
CA ASN A 21 -3.41 -2.39 -23.86
C ASN A 21 -2.94 -1.06 -23.24
N ALA A 22 -1.85 -0.50 -23.76
CA ALA A 22 -1.32 0.78 -23.29
C ALA A 22 -0.67 1.56 -24.44
N TYR A 23 -0.79 2.88 -24.37
CA TYR A 23 0.00 3.79 -25.18
C TYR A 23 1.34 4.06 -24.49
N VAL A 24 2.38 4.26 -25.30
CA VAL A 24 3.71 4.66 -24.84
C VAL A 24 4.02 6.04 -25.41
N ILE A 25 4.31 6.99 -24.53
CA ILE A 25 4.65 8.36 -24.91
C ILE A 25 6.13 8.59 -24.56
N TYR A 26 6.97 8.75 -25.58
CA TYR A 26 8.39 9.03 -25.42
C TYR A 26 8.61 10.55 -25.22
N PRO A 27 9.50 10.97 -24.30
CA PRO A 27 9.85 12.38 -24.17
C PRO A 27 10.48 12.95 -25.45
N PHE A 28 10.18 14.23 -25.76
CA PHE A 28 10.67 14.93 -26.95
C PHE A 28 12.19 14.83 -27.19
N GLU A 29 12.98 14.90 -26.11
CA GLU A 29 14.45 14.96 -26.18
C GLU A 29 15.11 13.58 -26.39
N GLN A 30 14.36 12.47 -26.36
CA GLN A 30 14.90 11.14 -26.64
C GLN A 30 14.95 10.87 -28.14
N ARG A 31 16.02 10.19 -28.61
CA ARG A 31 16.24 9.80 -30.00
C ARG A 31 14.95 9.26 -30.62
N VAL A 32 14.37 10.06 -31.50
CA VAL A 32 13.17 9.67 -32.24
C VAL A 32 13.52 8.42 -33.04
N ARG A 33 12.91 7.29 -32.67
CA ARG A 33 13.01 6.07 -33.47
C ARG A 33 12.58 6.40 -34.90
N LYS A 34 13.29 5.86 -35.88
CA LYS A 34 12.94 6.01 -37.30
C LYS A 34 11.52 5.49 -37.60
N ALA A 35 10.99 4.57 -36.80
CA ALA A 35 9.63 4.07 -36.90
C ALA A 35 9.04 3.85 -35.50
N LEU A 36 7.93 4.54 -35.21
CA LEU A 36 7.10 4.34 -34.03
C LEU A 36 6.01 3.31 -34.35
N LYS A 37 5.66 2.45 -33.40
CA LYS A 37 4.52 1.54 -33.53
C LYS A 37 3.18 2.28 -33.44
N ASP A 38 2.08 1.58 -33.67
CA ASP A 38 0.73 2.16 -33.65
C ASP A 38 0.38 2.79 -32.31
N ASN A 39 0.77 2.14 -31.21
CA ASN A 39 0.54 2.60 -29.85
C ASN A 39 1.66 3.49 -29.28
N GLU A 40 2.62 3.92 -30.09
CA GLU A 40 3.77 4.73 -29.67
C GLU A 40 3.67 6.16 -30.20
N PHE A 41 3.89 7.13 -29.33
CA PHE A 41 3.81 8.57 -29.61
C PHE A 41 5.01 9.31 -29.05
N ILE A 42 5.27 10.51 -29.55
CA ILE A 42 6.25 11.46 -29.00
C ILE A 42 5.48 12.56 -28.28
N GLY A 43 5.79 12.74 -27.00
CA GLY A 43 5.26 13.80 -26.17
C GLY A 43 6.00 15.12 -26.43
N VAL A 44 5.25 16.17 -26.72
CA VAL A 44 5.76 17.52 -26.98
C VAL A 44 5.26 18.47 -25.91
N GLY A 45 6.18 19.11 -25.18
CA GLY A 45 5.83 20.13 -24.19
C GLY A 45 5.71 21.53 -24.80
N VAL A 46 5.10 22.46 -24.06
CA VAL A 46 5.02 23.89 -24.45
C VAL A 46 6.41 24.49 -24.75
N HIS A 47 7.45 24.05 -24.05
CA HIS A 47 8.83 24.51 -24.26
C HIS A 47 9.49 23.92 -25.51
N ASP A 48 8.92 22.87 -26.09
CA ASP A 48 9.43 22.20 -27.29
C ASP A 48 8.80 22.75 -28.58
N ILE A 49 7.78 23.61 -28.48
CA ILE A 49 7.03 24.15 -29.62
C ILE A 49 7.96 24.73 -30.69
N ALA A 50 8.95 25.51 -30.25
CA ALA A 50 9.92 26.12 -31.15
C ALA A 50 10.77 25.09 -31.92
N LYS A 51 10.86 23.84 -31.44
CA LYS A 51 11.67 22.75 -32.02
C LYS A 51 10.85 21.74 -32.83
N ILE A 52 9.51 21.85 -32.85
CA ILE A 52 8.61 20.90 -33.55
C ILE A 52 8.97 20.74 -35.04
N TYR A 53 9.51 21.78 -35.68
CA TYR A 53 9.94 21.74 -37.09
C TYR A 53 10.95 20.62 -37.40
N SER A 54 11.67 20.11 -36.40
CA SER A 54 12.62 19.00 -36.53
C SER A 54 11.93 17.63 -36.73
N LEU A 55 10.63 17.52 -36.41
CA LEU A 55 9.87 16.25 -36.42
C LEU A 55 8.83 16.17 -37.54
N LYS A 56 9.09 16.81 -38.69
CA LYS A 56 8.14 16.85 -39.82
C LYS A 56 7.68 15.47 -40.31
N GLN A 57 8.47 14.41 -40.10
CA GLN A 57 8.18 13.04 -40.54
C GLN A 57 7.21 12.28 -39.62
N HIS A 58 6.90 12.79 -38.42
CA HIS A 58 6.07 12.10 -37.42
C HIS A 58 4.90 12.93 -36.91
N LYS A 59 4.36 13.86 -37.72
CA LYS A 59 3.31 14.80 -37.29
C LYS A 59 2.06 14.12 -36.74
N ASP A 60 1.73 12.95 -37.26
CA ASP A 60 0.63 12.06 -36.85
C ASP A 60 0.90 11.31 -35.53
N LYS A 61 2.14 11.33 -35.03
CA LYS A 61 2.56 10.66 -33.79
C LYS A 61 3.00 11.63 -32.69
N LEU A 62 2.75 12.93 -32.87
CA LEU A 62 2.99 13.94 -31.84
C LEU A 62 1.74 14.14 -30.99
N VAL A 63 1.92 14.18 -29.67
CA VAL A 63 0.87 14.49 -28.69
C VAL A 63 1.36 15.53 -27.69
N ILE A 64 0.46 16.31 -27.11
CA ILE A 64 0.78 17.27 -26.05
C ILE A 64 1.19 16.48 -24.80
N PHE A 65 2.38 16.75 -24.28
CA PHE A 65 2.89 16.11 -23.08
C PHE A 65 3.67 17.12 -22.23
N ASN A 66 3.00 17.65 -21.21
CA ASN A 66 3.59 18.53 -20.23
C ASN A 66 3.68 17.78 -18.89
N PRO A 67 4.87 17.34 -18.45
CA PRO A 67 5.05 16.75 -17.13
C PRO A 67 4.58 17.72 -16.03
N VAL A 68 3.93 17.18 -15.00
CA VAL A 68 3.51 17.94 -13.82
C VAL A 68 4.26 17.38 -12.62
N THR A 69 5.24 18.12 -12.13
CA THR A 69 6.11 17.70 -11.03
C THR A 69 5.77 18.42 -9.72
N PHE A 70 5.34 19.68 -9.83
CA PHE A 70 5.03 20.50 -8.66
C PHE A 70 3.89 21.49 -8.93
N HIS A 71 3.35 22.06 -7.86
CA HIS A 71 2.34 23.11 -7.92
C HIS A 71 2.92 24.44 -7.42
N GLY A 72 3.07 25.40 -8.34
CA GLY A 72 3.55 26.75 -8.05
C GLY A 72 4.99 26.84 -7.55
N GLN A 73 5.40 28.06 -7.18
CA GLN A 73 6.79 28.36 -6.80
C GLN A 73 7.26 27.60 -5.56
N LYS A 74 6.41 27.52 -4.51
CA LYS A 74 6.73 26.75 -3.30
C LYS A 74 6.92 25.26 -3.58
N GLY A 75 6.15 24.71 -4.51
CA GLY A 75 6.29 23.32 -4.94
C GLY A 75 7.61 23.09 -5.68
N TYR A 76 8.03 24.04 -6.52
CA TYR A 76 9.31 23.98 -7.22
C TYR A 76 10.49 23.99 -6.25
N GLU A 77 10.45 24.87 -5.25
CA GLU A 77 11.46 24.90 -4.18
C GLU A 77 11.47 23.57 -3.42
N LEU A 78 10.30 23.06 -3.00
CA LEU A 78 10.21 21.77 -2.33
C LEU A 78 10.79 20.63 -3.18
N HIS A 79 10.52 20.63 -4.49
CA HIS A 79 11.11 19.66 -5.43
C HIS A 79 12.63 19.70 -5.36
N GLN A 80 13.26 20.88 -5.47
CA GLN A 80 14.72 21.01 -5.37
C GLN A 80 15.28 20.42 -4.07
N HIS A 81 14.62 20.66 -2.93
CA HIS A 81 15.03 20.06 -1.65
C HIS A 81 14.90 18.54 -1.68
N LEU A 82 13.77 18.00 -2.16
CA LEU A 82 13.58 16.55 -2.25
C LEU A 82 14.58 15.89 -3.21
N ARG A 83 14.97 16.57 -4.30
CA ARG A 83 16.01 16.12 -5.22
C ARG A 83 17.39 16.16 -4.55
N ALA A 84 17.72 17.21 -3.81
CA ALA A 84 18.96 17.29 -3.03
C ALA A 84 19.06 16.15 -1.99
N ILE A 85 17.96 15.88 -1.26
CA ILE A 85 17.87 14.73 -0.33
C ILE A 85 18.09 13.42 -1.09
N GLY A 86 17.36 13.21 -2.20
CA GLY A 86 17.43 11.96 -2.98
C GLY A 86 18.81 11.68 -3.59
N HIS A 87 19.55 12.72 -3.95
CA HIS A 87 20.92 12.63 -4.48
C HIS A 87 22.00 12.67 -3.39
N ASN A 88 21.61 12.85 -2.12
CA ASN A 88 22.52 13.07 -1.00
C ASN A 88 23.56 14.19 -1.29
N LYS A 89 23.07 15.32 -1.82
CA LYS A 89 23.88 16.50 -2.17
C LYS A 89 23.40 17.72 -1.41
N LEU A 90 24.29 18.70 -1.25
CA LEU A 90 23.89 20.05 -0.83
C LEU A 90 22.96 20.67 -1.87
N LEU A 91 22.03 21.51 -1.44
CA LEU A 91 21.13 22.22 -2.35
C LEU A 91 21.91 23.04 -3.40
N SER A 92 23.00 23.67 -2.96
CA SER A 92 23.91 24.46 -3.80
C SER A 92 24.70 23.64 -4.82
N GLN A 93 24.78 22.32 -4.65
CA GLN A 93 25.52 21.40 -5.51
C GLN A 93 24.60 20.56 -6.40
N LEU A 94 23.30 20.86 -6.40
CA LEU A 94 22.34 20.15 -7.22
C LEU A 94 22.44 20.61 -8.68
N ALA A 95 22.85 19.70 -9.55
CA ALA A 95 23.03 20.01 -10.96
C ALA A 95 21.66 20.20 -11.68
N PRO A 96 21.55 21.10 -12.67
CA PRO A 96 20.28 21.44 -13.33
C PRO A 96 19.52 20.23 -13.90
N GLU A 97 20.23 19.22 -14.42
CA GLU A 97 19.66 17.99 -14.95
C GLU A 97 18.94 17.13 -13.90
N ASN A 98 19.20 17.38 -12.61
CA ASN A 98 18.52 16.71 -11.51
C ASN A 98 17.26 17.46 -11.04
N ILE A 99 16.97 18.61 -11.63
CA ILE A 99 15.87 19.51 -11.29
C ILE A 99 14.88 19.51 -12.46
N ALA A 100 13.59 19.50 -12.13
CA ALA A 100 12.54 19.58 -13.13
C ALA A 100 12.53 20.99 -13.73
N LYS A 101 12.08 21.15 -14.98
CA LYS A 101 11.97 22.49 -15.57
C LYS A 101 10.90 23.29 -14.80
N PRO A 102 11.07 24.62 -14.58
CA PRO A 102 10.04 25.44 -13.93
C PRO A 102 8.65 25.38 -14.58
N SER A 103 8.60 25.01 -15.87
CA SER A 103 7.37 24.81 -16.64
C SER A 103 6.60 23.53 -16.31
N GLU A 104 7.15 22.61 -15.51
CA GLU A 104 6.52 21.34 -15.10
C GLU A 104 5.47 21.53 -13.99
N THR A 105 4.56 22.47 -14.23
CA THR A 105 3.42 22.83 -13.40
C THR A 105 2.12 22.47 -14.12
N ILE A 106 1.01 22.49 -13.39
CA ILE A 106 -0.33 22.34 -13.95
C ILE A 106 -0.64 23.54 -14.86
N HIS A 107 -1.05 23.25 -16.10
CA HIS A 107 -1.59 24.21 -17.06
C HIS A 107 -3.08 23.95 -17.25
N SER A 108 -3.88 25.00 -17.47
CA SER A 108 -5.28 24.81 -17.86
C SER A 108 -5.38 24.24 -19.28
N ARG A 109 -6.53 23.62 -19.59
CA ARG A 109 -6.82 23.13 -20.95
C ARG A 109 -6.66 24.26 -21.97
N ASP A 110 -7.24 25.42 -21.70
CA ASP A 110 -7.20 26.57 -22.63
C ASP A 110 -5.78 27.09 -22.84
N GLN A 111 -4.94 27.11 -21.80
CA GLN A 111 -3.53 27.48 -21.93
C GLN A 111 -2.78 26.54 -22.86
N LEU A 112 -3.00 25.22 -22.72
CA LEU A 112 -2.40 24.22 -23.60
C LEU A 112 -2.93 24.35 -25.04
N LEU A 113 -4.24 24.42 -25.23
CA LEU A 113 -4.83 24.55 -26.56
C LEU A 113 -4.38 25.83 -27.28
N ASN A 114 -4.31 26.95 -26.56
CA ASN A 114 -3.81 28.21 -27.12
C ASN A 114 -2.31 28.14 -27.48
N ALA A 115 -1.50 27.46 -26.66
CA ALA A 115 -0.08 27.27 -26.96
C ALA A 115 0.12 26.43 -28.23
N PHE A 116 -0.74 25.43 -28.45
CA PHE A 116 -0.68 24.54 -29.61
C PHE A 116 -1.63 24.92 -30.76
N LYS A 117 -2.18 26.15 -30.78
CA LYS A 117 -3.18 26.58 -31.77
C LYS A 117 -2.72 26.44 -33.23
N ASP A 118 -1.43 26.64 -33.48
CA ASP A 118 -0.82 26.53 -34.81
C ASP A 118 -0.50 25.07 -35.20
N TYR A 119 -0.79 24.12 -34.30
CA TYR A 119 -0.54 22.69 -34.45
C TYR A 119 -1.82 21.85 -34.18
N PRO A 120 -2.91 22.07 -34.94
CA PRO A 120 -4.20 21.40 -34.70
C PRO A 120 -4.12 19.87 -34.77
N THR A 121 -3.20 19.32 -35.56
CA THR A 121 -2.96 17.86 -35.62
C THR A 121 -2.51 17.30 -34.27
N ILE A 122 -1.63 18.00 -33.54
CA ILE A 122 -1.13 17.54 -32.24
C ILE A 122 -2.27 17.55 -31.21
N ILE A 123 -3.11 18.59 -31.23
CA ILE A 123 -4.31 18.67 -30.39
C ILE A 123 -5.23 17.49 -30.68
N LYS A 124 -5.54 17.26 -31.96
CA LYS A 124 -6.40 16.14 -32.40
C LYS A 124 -5.86 14.78 -31.94
N ASN A 125 -4.59 14.50 -32.18
CA ASN A 125 -3.95 13.24 -31.75
C ASN A 125 -4.05 13.04 -30.24
N THR A 126 -3.88 14.13 -29.47
CA THR A 126 -3.96 14.10 -28.00
C THR A 126 -5.38 13.75 -27.54
N GLU A 127 -6.40 14.39 -28.13
CA GLU A 127 -7.79 14.11 -27.81
C GLU A 127 -8.20 12.70 -28.22
N GLU A 128 -7.79 12.22 -29.40
CA GLU A 128 -8.01 10.85 -29.85
C GLU A 128 -7.36 9.82 -28.93
N LEU A 129 -6.11 10.05 -28.51
CA LEU A 129 -5.41 9.19 -27.56
C LEU A 129 -6.18 9.12 -26.23
N LEU A 130 -6.58 10.27 -25.68
CA LEU A 130 -7.31 10.34 -24.42
C LEU A 130 -8.70 9.68 -24.50
N ASN A 131 -9.41 9.86 -25.62
CA ASN A 131 -10.73 9.25 -25.83
C ASN A 131 -10.67 7.72 -25.95
N ASN A 132 -9.52 7.17 -26.35
CA ASN A 132 -9.29 5.72 -26.43
C ASN A 132 -8.72 5.12 -25.13
N CYS A 133 -8.46 5.94 -24.11
CA CYS A 133 -7.98 5.47 -22.81
C CYS A 133 -9.16 5.27 -21.85
N SER A 134 -9.39 4.02 -21.44
CA SER A 134 -10.30 3.70 -20.35
C SER A 134 -9.69 2.62 -19.45
N PHE A 135 -10.09 2.61 -18.19
CA PHE A 135 -9.80 1.52 -17.27
C PHE A 135 -11.00 1.32 -16.35
N GLU A 136 -11.26 0.08 -16.00
CA GLU A 136 -12.31 -0.29 -15.05
C GLU A 136 -11.68 -1.10 -13.92
N PHE A 137 -12.08 -0.82 -12.69
CA PHE A 137 -11.66 -1.61 -11.53
C PHE A 137 -12.88 -2.08 -10.75
N ASN A 138 -12.99 -3.38 -10.55
CA ASN A 138 -14.04 -3.97 -9.74
C ASN A 138 -13.64 -3.96 -8.26
N PHE A 139 -14.25 -3.04 -7.51
CA PHE A 139 -14.09 -2.92 -6.05
C PHE A 139 -15.14 -3.71 -5.25
N LYS A 140 -16.14 -4.30 -5.91
CA LYS A 140 -17.29 -4.95 -5.24
C LYS A 140 -17.07 -6.44 -5.01
N GLU A 141 -16.35 -7.09 -5.92
CA GLU A 141 -16.10 -8.53 -5.84
C GLU A 141 -15.09 -8.89 -4.76
N LYS A 142 -15.45 -9.87 -3.94
CA LYS A 142 -14.53 -10.48 -2.97
C LYS A 142 -13.54 -11.37 -3.71
N LYS A 143 -12.26 -11.11 -3.53
CA LYS A 143 -11.15 -11.85 -4.16
C LYS A 143 -10.51 -12.90 -3.24
N ASN A 144 -11.14 -13.18 -2.10
CA ASN A 144 -10.67 -14.22 -1.19
C ASN A 144 -10.77 -15.59 -1.87
N LEU A 145 -9.85 -16.48 -1.54
CA LEU A 145 -9.94 -17.88 -1.94
C LEU A 145 -11.27 -18.45 -1.44
N GLN A 146 -12.15 -18.83 -2.36
CA GLN A 146 -13.52 -19.19 -2.02
C GLN A 146 -13.60 -20.56 -1.33
N PHE A 147 -12.87 -21.55 -1.84
CA PHE A 147 -12.87 -22.92 -1.32
C PHE A 147 -11.44 -23.42 -1.09
N PHE A 148 -11.13 -23.84 0.13
CA PHE A 148 -9.82 -24.39 0.49
C PHE A 148 -9.63 -25.84 0.02
N THR A 149 -10.69 -26.65 0.12
CA THR A 149 -10.76 -28.05 -0.30
C THR A 149 -11.22 -28.23 -1.75
N GLY A 150 -11.55 -27.13 -2.43
CA GLY A 150 -12.08 -27.11 -3.80
C GLY A 150 -13.61 -27.09 -3.89
N THR A 151 -14.34 -27.39 -2.81
CA THR A 151 -15.80 -27.28 -2.74
C THR A 151 -16.25 -26.62 -1.44
N LYS A 152 -17.47 -26.07 -1.42
CA LYS A 152 -18.07 -25.48 -0.22
C LYS A 152 -18.34 -26.54 0.84
N GLU A 153 -18.85 -27.68 0.41
CA GLU A 153 -19.23 -28.81 1.26
C GLU A 153 -18.01 -29.40 1.94
N GLY A 154 -16.89 -29.55 1.21
CA GLY A 154 -15.63 -30.02 1.76
C GLY A 154 -15.07 -29.07 2.82
N ASP A 155 -15.19 -27.76 2.62
CA ASP A 155 -14.74 -26.77 3.61
C ASP A 155 -15.59 -26.80 4.90
N ILE A 156 -16.90 -26.98 4.76
CA ILE A 156 -17.82 -27.11 5.91
C ILE A 156 -17.49 -28.37 6.71
N GLU A 157 -17.32 -29.50 6.02
CA GLU A 157 -16.99 -30.78 6.64
C GLU A 157 -15.64 -30.71 7.37
N GLU A 158 -14.60 -30.22 6.68
CA GLU A 158 -13.25 -30.16 7.24
C GLU A 158 -13.15 -29.18 8.40
N LEU A 159 -13.74 -27.98 8.28
CA LEU A 159 -13.74 -27.02 9.39
C LEU A 159 -14.51 -27.57 10.60
N GLY A 160 -15.69 -28.16 10.38
CA GLY A 160 -16.46 -28.79 11.46
C GLY A 160 -15.66 -29.89 12.16
N ARG A 161 -15.07 -30.80 11.39
CA ARG A 161 -14.24 -31.91 11.91
C ARG A 161 -13.07 -31.39 12.74
N LEU A 162 -12.33 -30.40 12.24
CA LEU A 162 -11.20 -29.80 12.95
C LEU A 162 -11.65 -29.06 14.22
N ALA A 163 -12.75 -28.31 14.16
CA ALA A 163 -13.25 -27.55 15.29
C ALA A 163 -13.74 -28.46 16.42
N TYR A 164 -14.47 -29.54 16.12
CA TYR A 164 -14.88 -30.53 17.13
C TYR A 164 -13.69 -31.31 17.69
N LYS A 165 -12.70 -31.65 16.87
CA LYS A 165 -11.46 -32.28 17.36
C LYS A 165 -10.69 -31.34 18.29
N GLY A 166 -10.62 -30.05 17.97
CA GLY A 166 -10.01 -29.03 18.80
C GLY A 166 -10.78 -28.81 20.11
N PHE A 167 -12.10 -28.87 20.06
CA PHE A 167 -12.96 -28.81 21.24
C PHE A 167 -12.68 -29.94 22.22
N ASP A 168 -12.63 -31.20 21.74
CA ASP A 168 -12.29 -32.37 22.57
C ASP A 168 -10.90 -32.26 23.21
N TYR A 169 -9.99 -31.49 22.61
CA TYR A 169 -8.65 -31.23 23.17
C TYR A 169 -8.65 -30.09 24.20
N ARG A 170 -9.42 -29.01 23.98
CA ARG A 170 -9.41 -27.81 24.83
C ARG A 170 -10.39 -27.89 26.00
N TYR A 171 -11.51 -28.60 25.83
CA TYR A 171 -12.61 -28.64 26.79
C TYR A 171 -13.01 -30.08 27.12
N SER A 172 -13.58 -30.26 28.32
CA SER A 172 -14.33 -31.48 28.62
C SER A 172 -15.60 -31.56 27.78
N ARG A 173 -15.98 -32.76 27.35
CA ARG A 173 -17.25 -33.02 26.62
C ARG A 173 -18.50 -32.61 27.40
N GLU A 174 -18.37 -32.44 28.71
CA GLU A 174 -19.45 -31.99 29.59
C GLU A 174 -19.65 -30.46 29.60
N ASN A 175 -18.72 -29.68 29.02
CA ASN A 175 -18.83 -28.23 28.96
C ASN A 175 -19.88 -27.78 27.95
N LYS A 176 -21.14 -27.74 28.40
CA LYS A 176 -22.31 -27.37 27.58
C LYS A 176 -22.24 -25.95 27.03
N THR A 177 -21.71 -25.01 27.83
CA THR A 177 -21.57 -23.59 27.42
C THR A 177 -20.63 -23.45 26.24
N ALA A 178 -19.43 -24.03 26.33
CA ALA A 178 -18.45 -24.00 25.25
C ALA A 178 -18.97 -24.74 24.01
N LEU A 179 -19.63 -25.89 24.18
CA LEU A 179 -20.20 -26.66 23.07
C LEU A 179 -21.31 -25.88 22.34
N GLN A 180 -22.19 -25.21 23.09
CA GLN A 180 -23.24 -24.36 22.51
C GLN A 180 -22.63 -23.19 21.74
N ARG A 181 -21.61 -22.54 22.30
CA ARG A 181 -20.89 -21.45 21.61
C ARG A 181 -20.21 -21.94 20.34
N LEU A 182 -19.56 -23.10 20.36
CA LEU A 182 -18.91 -23.70 19.19
C LEU A 182 -19.90 -23.92 18.04
N ARG A 183 -21.06 -24.51 18.35
CA ARG A 183 -22.12 -24.75 17.36
C ARG A 183 -22.62 -23.45 16.75
N HIS A 184 -22.90 -22.46 17.58
CA HIS A 184 -23.36 -21.15 17.13
C HIS A 184 -22.34 -20.45 16.21
N GLU A 185 -21.06 -20.45 16.58
CA GLU A 185 -20.02 -19.85 15.75
C GLU A 185 -19.87 -20.56 14.41
N LEU A 186 -19.87 -21.90 14.39
CA LEU A 186 -19.82 -22.68 13.15
C LEU A 186 -21.00 -22.36 12.23
N GLU A 187 -22.22 -22.28 12.77
CA GLU A 187 -23.42 -21.89 11.99
C GLU A 187 -23.24 -20.52 11.32
N VAL A 188 -22.75 -19.53 12.07
CA VAL A 188 -22.51 -18.18 11.52
C VAL A 188 -21.40 -18.18 10.48
N ILE A 189 -20.30 -18.89 10.72
CA ILE A 189 -19.16 -19.00 9.78
C ILE A 189 -19.61 -19.64 8.47
N PHE A 190 -20.44 -20.69 8.53
CA PHE A 190 -20.96 -21.37 7.35
C PHE A 190 -21.98 -20.51 6.60
N LEU A 191 -22.86 -19.81 7.31
CA LEU A 191 -23.81 -18.87 6.71
C LEU A 191 -23.11 -17.77 5.92
N LEU A 192 -22.00 -17.25 6.43
CA LEU A 192 -21.24 -16.16 5.80
C LEU A 192 -20.20 -16.64 4.77
N ASN A 193 -20.11 -17.95 4.52
CA ASN A 193 -19.13 -18.58 3.62
C ASN A 193 -17.67 -18.24 3.99
N PHE A 194 -17.34 -18.29 5.28
CA PHE A 194 -15.98 -18.03 5.78
C PHE A 194 -15.23 -19.27 6.23
N ALA A 195 -15.70 -20.47 5.87
CA ALA A 195 -15.02 -21.72 6.22
C ALA A 195 -13.58 -21.78 5.65
N SER A 196 -13.41 -21.45 4.37
CA SER A 196 -12.10 -21.36 3.71
C SER A 196 -11.14 -20.41 4.43
N TYR A 197 -11.63 -19.27 4.91
CA TYR A 197 -10.82 -18.29 5.65
C TYR A 197 -10.20 -18.87 6.93
N PHE A 198 -10.99 -19.59 7.73
CA PHE A 198 -10.49 -20.29 8.92
C PHE A 198 -9.54 -21.43 8.57
N LEU A 199 -9.82 -22.18 7.49
CA LEU A 199 -8.98 -23.29 7.05
C LEU A 199 -7.62 -22.81 6.55
N ILE A 200 -7.55 -21.68 5.84
CA ILE A 200 -6.30 -21.04 5.43
C ILE A 200 -5.47 -20.62 6.64
N ALA A 201 -6.09 -19.96 7.62
CA ALA A 201 -5.41 -19.58 8.85
C ALA A 201 -4.88 -20.81 9.60
N HIS A 202 -5.72 -21.85 9.77
CA HIS A 202 -5.31 -23.12 10.37
C HIS A 202 -4.18 -23.80 9.60
N ASP A 203 -4.19 -23.77 8.26
CA ASP A 203 -3.12 -24.36 7.43
C ASP A 203 -1.75 -23.75 7.74
N ILE A 204 -1.70 -22.42 7.80
CA ILE A 204 -0.49 -21.66 8.14
C ILE A 204 -0.03 -21.98 9.56
N ILE A 205 -0.95 -21.99 10.53
CA ILE A 205 -0.65 -22.32 11.92
C ILE A 205 -0.15 -23.76 12.07
N ARG A 206 -0.81 -24.71 11.42
CA ARG A 206 -0.44 -26.13 11.43
C ARG A 206 0.96 -26.33 10.88
N PHE A 207 1.33 -25.62 9.81
CA PHE A 207 2.70 -25.61 9.31
C PHE A 207 3.67 -25.07 10.36
N SER A 208 3.41 -23.88 10.91
CA SER A 208 4.26 -23.24 11.92
C SER A 208 4.50 -24.14 13.13
N MET A 209 3.43 -24.73 13.67
CA MET A 209 3.52 -25.68 14.79
C MET A 209 4.33 -26.94 14.44
N SER A 210 4.22 -27.45 13.20
CA SER A 210 5.01 -28.63 12.76
C SER A 210 6.52 -28.36 12.71
N LYS A 211 6.92 -27.08 12.64
CA LYS A 211 8.31 -26.63 12.70
C LYS A 211 8.76 -26.22 14.12
N GLY A 212 7.85 -26.27 15.09
CA GLY A 212 8.11 -25.77 16.45
C GLY A 212 8.15 -24.25 16.55
N PHE A 213 7.58 -23.53 15.57
CA PHE A 213 7.49 -22.07 15.62
C PHE A 213 6.33 -21.63 16.51
N TYR A 214 6.58 -20.58 17.30
CA TYR A 214 5.56 -19.95 18.13
C TYR A 214 4.90 -18.80 17.37
N HIS A 215 3.59 -18.68 17.54
CA HIS A 215 2.78 -17.58 17.02
C HIS A 215 1.90 -17.00 18.13
N VAL A 216 1.45 -15.76 17.93
CA VAL A 216 0.47 -15.11 18.80
C VAL A 216 -0.64 -14.56 17.94
N GLY A 217 -1.86 -15.07 18.10
CA GLY A 217 -3.05 -14.44 17.54
C GLY A 217 -3.45 -13.22 18.37
N ARG A 218 -3.72 -12.09 17.71
CA ARG A 218 -4.17 -10.84 18.34
C ARG A 218 -5.49 -10.35 17.77
N GLY A 219 -5.93 -9.18 18.23
CA GLY A 219 -7.11 -8.52 17.70
C GLY A 219 -8.41 -9.23 18.11
N SER A 220 -9.43 -9.10 17.27
CA SER A 220 -10.75 -9.68 17.54
C SER A 220 -10.79 -11.19 17.32
N GLY A 221 -9.80 -11.79 16.66
CA GLY A 221 -9.68 -13.24 16.48
C GLY A 221 -9.76 -14.04 17.78
N ALA A 222 -9.28 -13.46 18.88
CA ALA A 222 -9.35 -14.06 20.22
C ALA A 222 -10.78 -14.28 20.75
N ASN A 223 -11.79 -13.64 20.17
CA ASN A 223 -13.18 -13.78 20.62
C ASN A 223 -13.90 -15.02 20.05
N SER A 224 -13.24 -15.79 19.18
CA SER A 224 -13.81 -16.97 18.52
C SER A 224 -13.35 -18.27 19.18
N ILE A 225 -14.31 -19.08 19.65
CA ILE A 225 -14.02 -20.42 20.17
C ILE A 225 -13.55 -21.35 19.05
N VAL A 226 -14.01 -21.15 17.81
CA VAL A 226 -13.53 -21.92 16.65
C VAL A 226 -12.05 -21.63 16.42
N ALA A 227 -11.63 -20.36 16.47
CA ALA A 227 -10.22 -19.98 16.33
C ALA A 227 -9.34 -20.59 17.44
N TYR A 228 -9.85 -20.61 18.69
CA TYR A 228 -9.17 -21.23 19.83
C TYR A 228 -9.03 -22.75 19.68
N CYS A 229 -10.09 -23.44 19.22
CA CYS A 229 -10.09 -24.87 18.95
C CYS A 229 -9.10 -25.25 17.83
N LEU A 230 -9.00 -24.40 16.80
CA LEU A 230 -8.04 -24.56 15.70
C LEU A 230 -6.61 -24.14 16.07
N LYS A 231 -6.38 -23.66 17.30
CA LYS A 231 -5.09 -23.13 17.79
C LYS A 231 -4.59 -21.90 17.03
N ILE A 232 -5.48 -21.20 16.32
CA ILE A 232 -5.18 -19.90 15.70
C ILE A 232 -4.91 -18.86 16.79
N THR A 233 -5.68 -18.94 17.88
CA THR A 233 -5.46 -18.20 19.11
C THR A 233 -5.27 -19.17 20.27
N ASP A 234 -4.58 -18.71 21.33
CA ASP A 234 -4.42 -19.45 22.59
C ASP A 234 -5.19 -18.80 23.75
N VAL A 235 -6.13 -17.90 23.43
CA VAL A 235 -6.98 -17.21 24.40
C VAL A 235 -8.33 -17.91 24.46
N ASP A 236 -8.74 -18.38 25.64
CA ASP A 236 -10.06 -18.99 25.85
C ASP A 236 -11.15 -17.90 25.92
N PRO A 237 -12.06 -17.82 24.94
CA PRO A 237 -13.10 -16.80 24.92
C PRO A 237 -14.23 -17.07 25.91
N ILE A 238 -14.40 -18.31 26.39
CA ILE A 238 -15.43 -18.66 27.38
C ILE A 238 -14.97 -18.24 28.77
N GLU A 239 -13.72 -18.54 29.12
CA GLU A 239 -13.15 -18.16 30.42
C GLU A 239 -13.11 -16.64 30.62
N LEU A 240 -12.83 -15.89 29.55
CA LEU A 240 -12.69 -14.43 29.58
C LEU A 240 -13.96 -13.67 29.19
N ASP A 241 -15.10 -14.35 29.02
CA ASP A 241 -16.39 -13.78 28.60
C ASP A 241 -16.27 -12.87 27.35
N LEU A 242 -15.58 -13.35 26.32
CA LEU A 242 -15.35 -12.62 25.08
C LEU A 242 -16.51 -12.83 24.08
N TYR A 243 -16.94 -11.75 23.43
CA TYR A 243 -18.08 -11.76 22.51
C TYR A 243 -17.68 -12.01 21.05
N PHE A 244 -18.20 -13.09 20.46
CA PHE A 244 -17.90 -13.52 19.09
C PHE A 244 -18.31 -12.47 18.06
N GLU A 245 -19.39 -11.73 18.30
CA GLU A 245 -19.93 -10.74 17.39
C GLU A 245 -18.99 -9.53 17.19
N ARG A 246 -17.99 -9.37 18.07
CA ARG A 246 -16.90 -8.40 17.87
C ARG A 246 -15.89 -8.88 16.85
N PHE A 247 -15.73 -10.19 16.70
CA PHE A 247 -14.99 -10.81 15.62
C PHE A 247 -15.84 -10.83 14.37
N LEU A 248 -16.90 -11.65 14.35
CA LEU A 248 -17.69 -11.91 13.15
C LEU A 248 -19.17 -11.58 13.39
N ASN A 249 -19.72 -10.72 12.54
CA ASN A 249 -21.11 -10.28 12.64
C ASN A 249 -21.79 -10.43 11.28
N THR A 250 -23.02 -10.97 11.25
CA THR A 250 -23.80 -11.17 10.02
C THR A 250 -24.13 -9.89 9.27
N LYS A 251 -24.05 -8.73 9.94
CA LYS A 251 -24.23 -7.40 9.33
C LYS A 251 -22.97 -6.86 8.64
N ARG A 252 -21.81 -7.51 8.79
CA ARG A 252 -20.56 -7.10 8.14
C ARG A 252 -20.34 -7.92 6.88
N SER A 253 -19.98 -7.21 5.79
CA SER A 253 -19.68 -7.84 4.51
C SER A 253 -18.26 -8.40 4.43
N GLU A 254 -17.32 -7.90 5.23
CA GLU A 254 -15.91 -8.29 5.19
C GLU A 254 -15.54 -9.23 6.35
N PRO A 255 -14.69 -10.24 6.11
CA PRO A 255 -14.18 -11.07 7.19
C PRO A 255 -13.28 -10.22 8.11
N PRO A 256 -13.33 -10.44 9.44
CA PRO A 256 -12.37 -9.86 10.36
C PRO A 256 -10.96 -10.45 10.18
N ASP A 257 -9.92 -9.74 10.63
CA ASP A 257 -8.53 -10.23 10.63
C ASP A 257 -8.18 -11.03 11.90
N PHE A 258 -7.41 -12.12 11.72
CA PHE A 258 -6.87 -12.92 12.83
C PHE A 258 -5.58 -12.36 13.45
N ASP A 259 -4.92 -11.39 12.80
CA ASP A 259 -3.66 -10.77 13.24
C ASP A 259 -2.67 -11.75 13.89
N ILE A 260 -2.03 -12.60 13.07
CA ILE A 260 -1.10 -13.62 13.55
C ILE A 260 0.33 -13.07 13.52
N ASP A 261 0.92 -12.92 14.71
CA ASP A 261 2.29 -12.49 14.88
C ASP A 261 3.25 -13.68 14.99
N TYR A 262 4.43 -13.52 14.37
CA TYR A 262 5.55 -14.45 14.44
C TYR A 262 6.81 -13.75 14.94
N SER A 263 7.71 -14.52 15.57
CA SER A 263 9.09 -14.08 15.81
C SER A 263 9.76 -13.71 14.48
N TRP A 264 10.57 -12.66 14.49
CA TRP A 264 11.30 -12.20 13.30
C TRP A 264 12.22 -13.29 12.71
N LYS A 265 12.69 -14.24 13.53
CA LYS A 265 13.55 -15.36 13.09
C LYS A 265 12.79 -16.42 12.28
N ASP A 266 11.53 -16.66 12.63
CA ASP A 266 10.73 -17.76 12.08
C ASP A 266 9.82 -17.29 10.94
N ARG A 267 9.52 -15.98 10.93
CA ARG A 267 8.60 -15.32 9.99
C ARG A 267 8.94 -15.61 8.52
N ASP A 268 10.21 -15.64 8.15
CA ASP A 268 10.61 -15.78 6.74
C ASP A 268 10.32 -17.18 6.20
N GLU A 269 10.47 -18.22 7.02
CA GLU A 269 10.16 -19.60 6.64
C GLU A 269 8.64 -19.80 6.50
N VAL A 270 7.84 -19.16 7.37
CA VAL A 270 6.38 -19.15 7.26
C VAL A 270 5.93 -18.44 5.98
N GLN A 271 6.52 -17.28 5.66
CA GLN A 271 6.24 -16.59 4.39
C GLN A 271 6.57 -17.49 3.20
N LYS A 272 7.74 -18.13 3.20
CA LYS A 272 8.16 -19.04 2.13
C LYS A 272 7.15 -20.18 1.95
N TYR A 273 6.64 -20.76 3.03
CA TYR A 273 5.58 -21.76 2.97
C TYR A 273 4.32 -21.22 2.29
N ILE A 274 3.84 -20.03 2.67
CA ILE A 274 2.66 -19.40 2.07
C ILE A 274 2.86 -19.19 0.57
N PHE A 275 3.99 -18.64 0.15
CA PHE A 275 4.32 -18.45 -1.27
C PHE A 275 4.39 -19.76 -2.06
N GLN A 276 4.90 -20.84 -1.44
CA GLN A 276 4.98 -22.16 -2.08
C GLN A 276 3.61 -22.84 -2.16
N LYS A 277 2.80 -22.73 -1.10
CA LYS A 277 1.51 -23.39 -0.97
C LYS A 277 0.43 -22.76 -1.84
N TYR A 278 0.38 -21.43 -1.89
CA TYR A 278 -0.69 -20.68 -2.56
C TYR A 278 -0.27 -20.05 -3.89
N GLY A 279 0.99 -20.20 -4.30
CA GLY A 279 1.48 -19.72 -5.59
C GLY A 279 1.97 -18.27 -5.57
N ARG A 280 3.04 -17.99 -6.31
CA ARG A 280 3.66 -16.65 -6.39
C ARG A 280 2.82 -15.64 -7.16
N GLU A 281 1.89 -16.13 -7.97
CA GLU A 281 0.93 -15.37 -8.75
C GLU A 281 -0.28 -14.89 -7.91
N HIS A 282 -0.50 -15.48 -6.73
CA HIS A 282 -1.62 -15.16 -5.85
C HIS A 282 -1.20 -14.60 -4.49
N VAL A 283 0.08 -14.69 -4.14
CA VAL A 283 0.63 -14.17 -2.88
C VAL A 283 1.55 -12.99 -3.15
N ALA A 284 1.36 -11.91 -2.40
CA ALA A 284 2.25 -10.76 -2.41
C ALA A 284 2.46 -10.21 -0.99
N LEU A 285 3.60 -9.57 -0.76
CA LEU A 285 3.83 -8.81 0.47
C LEU A 285 3.25 -7.41 0.33
N LEU A 286 2.59 -6.93 1.37
CA LEU A 286 2.14 -5.55 1.44
C LEU A 286 3.34 -4.61 1.58
N GLY A 287 3.46 -3.67 0.65
CA GLY A 287 4.46 -2.61 0.71
C GLY A 287 4.09 -1.54 1.74
N VAL A 288 5.08 -1.04 2.46
CA VAL A 288 4.91 0.10 3.38
C VAL A 288 5.55 1.34 2.77
N ASN A 289 4.75 2.40 2.63
CA ASN A 289 5.24 3.70 2.19
C ASN A 289 5.62 4.56 3.40
N SER A 290 6.92 4.78 3.57
CA SER A 290 7.44 5.64 4.62
C SER A 290 7.35 7.12 4.20
N ARG A 291 6.87 7.96 5.12
CA ARG A 291 6.80 9.42 4.94
C ARG A 291 7.77 10.10 5.89
N PHE A 292 8.31 11.24 5.48
CA PHE A 292 9.11 12.06 6.39
C PHE A 292 8.26 12.52 7.58
N LYS A 293 8.76 12.27 8.79
CA LYS A 293 8.18 12.74 10.06
C LYS A 293 9.02 13.89 10.62
N GLY A 294 8.51 14.61 11.62
CA GLY A 294 9.10 15.87 12.09
C GLY A 294 10.63 15.86 12.31
N ARG A 295 11.18 14.83 12.98
CA ARG A 295 12.63 14.69 13.19
C ARG A 295 13.40 14.39 11.90
N SER A 296 12.89 13.51 11.04
CA SER A 296 13.55 13.19 9.77
C SER A 296 13.53 14.38 8.81
N ILE A 297 12.48 15.20 8.81
CA ILE A 297 12.42 16.43 8.00
C ILE A 297 13.56 17.37 8.39
N ILE A 298 13.73 17.67 9.68
CA ILE A 298 14.81 18.55 10.15
C ILE A 298 16.17 17.95 9.79
N ARG A 299 16.34 16.64 9.99
CA ARG A 299 17.59 15.96 9.66
C ARG A 299 17.98 16.11 8.20
N GLU A 300 17.07 15.78 7.30
CA GLU A 300 17.37 15.77 5.88
C GLU A 300 17.53 17.19 5.33
N LEU A 301 16.73 18.16 5.80
CA LEU A 301 16.94 19.56 5.43
C LEU A 301 18.29 20.10 5.95
N GLY A 302 18.67 19.78 7.19
CA GLY A 302 19.96 20.20 7.74
C GLY A 302 21.14 19.69 6.92
N LYS A 303 21.10 18.42 6.49
CA LYS A 303 22.11 17.85 5.57
C LYS A 303 22.16 18.58 4.24
N VAL A 304 21.00 18.87 3.64
CA VAL A 304 20.90 19.59 2.37
C VAL A 304 21.46 21.01 2.44
N TYR A 305 21.39 21.65 3.61
CA TYR A 305 22.03 22.94 3.87
C TYR A 305 23.48 22.83 4.38
N GLY A 306 24.02 21.62 4.54
CA GLY A 306 25.40 21.40 4.96
C GLY A 306 25.65 21.61 6.45
N LEU A 307 24.62 21.56 7.29
CA LEU A 307 24.77 21.71 8.73
C LEU A 307 25.51 20.50 9.35
N PRO A 308 26.41 20.72 10.31
CA PRO A 308 27.00 19.64 11.10
C PRO A 308 25.94 18.84 11.84
N LYS A 309 26.25 17.56 12.10
CA LYS A 309 25.32 16.63 12.76
C LYS A 309 24.91 17.15 14.14
N GLU A 310 25.84 17.74 14.87
CA GLU A 310 25.66 18.25 16.23
C GLU A 310 24.59 19.36 16.25
N GLU A 311 24.64 20.28 15.29
CA GLU A 311 23.64 21.34 15.15
C GLU A 311 22.26 20.78 14.79
N ILE A 312 22.21 19.82 13.87
CA ILE A 312 20.96 19.16 13.47
C ILE A 312 20.30 18.48 14.68
N ASP A 313 21.09 17.79 15.52
CA ASP A 313 20.57 17.10 16.69
C ASP A 313 20.01 18.08 17.73
N VAL A 314 20.65 19.25 17.91
CA VAL A 314 20.12 20.35 18.74
C VAL A 314 18.76 20.84 18.22
N PHE A 315 18.62 21.10 16.91
CA PHE A 315 17.34 21.54 16.33
C PHE A 315 16.22 20.50 16.52
N GLN A 316 16.56 19.21 16.47
CA GLN A 316 15.58 18.15 16.73
C GLN A 316 15.12 18.12 18.18
N MET A 317 16.01 18.41 19.14
CA MET A 317 15.69 18.47 20.57
C MET A 317 14.78 19.65 20.89
N ILE A 318 15.08 20.86 20.37
CA ILE A 318 14.31 22.09 20.63
C ILE A 318 12.85 21.91 20.18
N ARG A 319 12.63 21.47 18.93
CA ARG A 319 11.26 21.25 18.41
C ARG A 319 10.51 20.16 19.17
N TRP A 320 11.23 19.19 19.71
CA TRP A 320 10.63 18.14 20.55
C TRP A 320 10.19 18.70 21.91
N ALA A 321 11.01 19.54 22.52
CA ALA A 321 10.68 20.24 23.77
C ALA A 321 9.47 21.17 23.61
N GLU A 322 9.38 21.92 22.51
CA GLU A 322 8.23 22.77 22.19
C GLU A 322 6.93 21.97 22.02
N ARG A 323 7.00 20.83 21.31
CA ARG A 323 5.84 19.93 21.19
C ARG A 323 5.42 19.32 22.51
N MET A 324 6.38 18.94 23.36
CA MET A 324 6.06 18.45 24.71
C MET A 324 5.40 19.55 25.55
N ARG A 325 5.91 20.79 25.52
CA ARG A 325 5.28 21.93 26.19
C ARG A 325 3.86 22.17 25.69
N ALA A 326 3.64 22.19 24.37
CA ALA A 326 2.30 22.37 23.80
C ALA A 326 1.34 21.22 24.18
N SER A 327 1.80 19.97 24.17
CA SER A 327 1.01 18.81 24.60
C SER A 327 0.76 18.79 26.11
N PHE A 328 1.68 19.30 26.93
CA PHE A 328 1.53 19.39 28.38
C PHE A 328 0.53 20.48 28.74
N ILE A 329 0.60 21.63 28.06
CA ILE A 329 -0.38 22.73 28.18
C ILE A 329 -1.77 22.28 27.72
N SER A 330 -1.88 21.55 26.60
CA SER A 330 -3.18 21.05 26.12
C SER A 330 -3.77 19.99 27.06
N LYS A 331 -2.94 19.16 27.69
CA LYS A 331 -3.37 18.18 28.70
C LYS A 331 -3.74 18.88 30.02
N SER A 332 -2.97 19.85 30.49
CA SER A 332 -3.27 20.59 31.73
C SER A 332 -4.55 21.43 31.63
N LEU A 333 -4.81 22.03 30.46
CA LEU A 333 -6.09 22.71 30.16
C LEU A 333 -7.30 21.76 30.16
N ASN A 334 -7.11 20.48 29.80
CA ASN A 334 -8.16 19.46 29.88
C ASN A 334 -8.33 18.88 31.30
N TRP A 335 -7.29 18.88 32.12
CA TRP A 335 -7.39 18.51 33.55
C TRP A 335 -8.17 19.56 34.37
N GLY A 336 -8.10 20.84 33.99
CA GLY A 336 -8.85 21.92 34.64
C GLY A 336 -10.37 21.92 34.40
N ARG A 337 -10.90 21.11 33.47
CA ARG A 337 -12.35 21.02 33.19
C ARG A 337 -13.05 19.82 33.85
N ARG A 338 -12.34 19.03 34.68
CA ARG A 338 -12.88 17.79 35.28
C ARG A 338 -13.25 17.86 36.76
N TRP A 339 -13.20 19.04 37.39
CA TRP A 339 -13.61 19.23 38.78
C TRP A 339 -14.61 20.37 38.91
N PRO A 340 -15.90 20.11 39.24
CA PRO A 340 -16.77 21.17 39.71
C PRO A 340 -16.34 21.54 41.13
N ILE A 341 -15.80 22.75 41.30
CA ILE A 341 -15.66 23.36 42.61
C ILE A 341 -17.09 23.67 43.07
N SER A 342 -17.68 22.78 43.86
CA SER A 342 -18.85 23.07 44.68
C SER A 342 -18.46 24.14 45.68
N ARG A 343 -18.91 25.38 45.47
CA ARG A 343 -18.83 26.43 46.49
C ARG A 343 -19.87 26.15 47.58
N MET A 344 -19.43 26.37 48.82
CA MET A 344 -20.22 26.42 50.05
C MET A 344 -21.46 27.29 49.93
#